data_AF-A0A2C9KGS3-F1
#
_entry.id   AF-A0A2C9KGS3-F1
#
_cell.length_a   1.000
_cell.length_b   1.000
_cell.length_c   1.000
_cell.angle_alpha   90.00
_cell.angle_beta   90.00
_cell.angle_gamma   90.00
#
_symmetry.space_group_name_H-M   'P 1'
#
loop_
_entity.id
_entity.type
_entity.pdbx_description
1 polymer ?
#
loop_
_entity_poly.entity_id
_entity_poly.type
_entity_poly.pdbx_seq_one_letter_code
_entity_poly.pdbx_strand_id
1 'polypeptide(L)'
;LITFSVMLVMVNVIGLCVFCLQLVSATDTCDPDIPSRPMPSPQPKMARLMSTAEVHCGPGQFRNESTGSCQSYPTKHFMTLLMSYENYQSCETCLEPGHDEMEVRPCNATRDTEILCKTGLYRHEVPNDRCHWKCLLCDLCGWGKQLDRNYVARSCGDYTNTVCCPDEDMIAPEGECVRKITSTALPNTSSSKDIIHQNTQGSSSCNLLISKIYFIMLFCSTFVLYIK
;
A
#
# COMPACT_ATOMS: atom_id res chain seq x y z
N LEU A 1 -3.14 -37.75 -36.92
CA LEU A 1 -4.12 -36.99 -36.12
C LEU A 1 -3.69 -36.80 -34.66
N ILE A 2 -3.23 -37.86 -33.97
CA ILE A 2 -2.84 -37.79 -32.55
C ILE A 2 -1.67 -36.81 -32.32
N THR A 3 -0.67 -36.80 -33.20
CA THR A 3 0.49 -35.88 -33.11
C THR A 3 0.12 -34.41 -33.27
N PHE A 4 -0.93 -34.09 -34.03
CA PHE A 4 -1.38 -32.72 -34.25
C PHE A 4 -2.17 -32.17 -33.05
N SER A 5 -2.94 -33.03 -32.36
CA SER A 5 -3.61 -32.67 -31.11
C SER A 5 -2.62 -32.37 -29.97
N VAL A 6 -1.52 -33.13 -29.87
CA VAL A 6 -0.52 -32.91 -28.80
C VAL A 6 0.20 -31.57 -28.97
N MET A 7 0.50 -31.16 -30.21
CA MET A 7 1.14 -29.87 -30.48
C MET A 7 0.25 -28.67 -30.12
N LEU A 8 -1.07 -28.76 -30.38
CA LEU A 8 -2.02 -27.69 -30.06
C LEU A 8 -2.24 -27.50 -28.55
N VAL A 9 -2.15 -28.58 -27.77
CA VAL A 9 -2.23 -28.53 -26.31
C VAL A 9 -0.95 -27.92 -25.72
N MET A 10 0.22 -28.31 -26.23
CA MET A 10 1.51 -27.76 -25.77
C MET A 10 1.64 -26.24 -26.00
N VAL A 11 1.17 -25.73 -27.15
CA VAL A 11 1.23 -24.29 -27.46
C VAL A 11 0.32 -23.47 -26.53
N ASN A 12 -0.87 -23.98 -26.17
CA ASN A 12 -1.76 -23.30 -25.22
C ASN A 12 -1.22 -23.30 -23.78
N VAL A 13 -0.57 -24.39 -23.34
CA VAL A 13 0.00 -24.47 -21.98
C VAL A 13 1.21 -23.54 -21.83
N ILE A 14 2.09 -23.47 -22.85
CA ILE A 14 3.22 -22.53 -22.84
C ILE A 14 2.71 -21.08 -22.85
N GLY A 15 1.68 -20.77 -23.65
CA GLY A 15 1.04 -19.44 -23.66
C GLY A 15 0.46 -19.04 -22.31
N LEU A 16 -0.22 -19.95 -21.61
CA LEU A 16 -0.75 -19.72 -20.25
C LEU A 16 0.36 -19.51 -19.21
N CYS A 17 1.47 -20.26 -19.29
CA CYS A 17 2.61 -20.07 -18.39
C CYS A 17 3.30 -18.72 -18.61
N VAL A 18 3.50 -18.28 -19.87
CA VAL A 18 4.07 -16.95 -20.16
C VAL A 18 3.12 -15.85 -19.69
N PHE A 19 1.80 -16.03 -19.82
CA PHE A 19 0.80 -15.08 -19.34
C PHE A 19 0.75 -14.99 -17.80
N CYS A 20 0.91 -16.11 -17.08
CA CYS A 20 1.03 -16.11 -15.62
C CYS A 20 2.34 -15.47 -15.13
N LEU A 21 3.44 -15.61 -15.86
CA LEU A 21 4.71 -14.94 -15.56
C LEU A 21 4.65 -13.42 -15.76
N GLN A 22 3.77 -12.93 -16.64
CA GLN A 22 3.54 -11.49 -16.86
C GLN A 22 2.57 -10.87 -15.83
N LEU A 23 1.74 -11.69 -15.18
CA LEU A 23 0.76 -11.25 -14.18
C LEU A 23 1.33 -11.15 -12.75
N VAL A 24 2.54 -11.69 -12.51
CA VAL A 24 3.36 -11.26 -11.37
C VAL A 24 4.04 -9.94 -11.75
N SER A 25 3.22 -8.94 -12.06
CA SER A 25 3.66 -7.55 -11.97
C SER A 25 4.17 -7.38 -10.55
N ALA A 26 5.36 -6.80 -10.42
CA ALA A 26 5.91 -6.38 -9.14
C ALA A 26 4.78 -5.86 -8.27
N THR A 27 4.64 -6.41 -7.07
CA THR A 27 3.66 -5.93 -6.12
C THR A 27 3.96 -4.46 -5.89
N ASP A 28 3.16 -3.59 -6.53
CA ASP A 28 3.12 -2.12 -6.37
C ASP A 28 2.59 -1.80 -4.96
N THR A 29 3.35 -2.25 -3.99
CA THR A 29 3.10 -2.10 -2.56
C THR A 29 4.07 -1.05 -2.07
N CYS A 30 3.51 0.06 -1.61
CA CYS A 30 4.28 1.12 -0.98
C CYS A 30 4.95 0.59 0.27
N ASP A 31 6.09 1.18 0.60
CA ASP A 31 6.74 0.91 1.87
C ASP A 31 5.73 1.26 3.00
N PRO A 32 5.37 0.31 3.89
CA PRO A 32 4.42 0.56 4.97
C PRO A 32 4.95 1.59 5.98
N ASP A 33 6.28 1.72 6.11
CA ASP A 33 6.91 2.75 6.94
C ASP A 33 6.94 4.11 6.23
N ILE A 34 6.92 4.12 4.90
CA ILE A 34 7.02 5.31 4.05
C ILE A 34 6.05 5.20 2.86
N PRO A 35 4.77 5.57 3.05
CA PRO A 35 3.76 5.43 2.00
C PRO A 35 4.09 6.18 0.70
N SER A 36 5.06 7.11 0.72
CA SER A 36 5.61 7.90 -0.41
C SER A 36 6.43 7.15 -1.39
N ARG A 37 6.85 5.95 -1.03
CA ARG A 37 7.89 5.28 -1.77
C ARG A 37 7.43 3.88 -2.12
N PRO A 38 7.76 3.42 -3.33
CA PRO A 38 7.73 1.99 -3.58
C PRO A 38 8.70 1.32 -2.60
N MET A 39 8.43 0.07 -2.25
CA MET A 39 9.42 -0.70 -1.50
C MET A 39 10.77 -0.69 -2.23
N PRO A 40 11.87 -0.47 -1.52
CA PRO A 40 13.19 -0.49 -2.14
C PRO A 40 13.44 -1.87 -2.74
N SER A 41 14.01 -1.94 -3.95
CA SER A 41 14.29 -3.23 -4.60
C SER A 41 15.37 -3.97 -3.80
N PRO A 42 15.12 -5.19 -3.30
CA PRO A 42 16.13 -5.94 -2.56
C PRO A 42 17.33 -6.15 -3.48
N GLN A 43 18.48 -5.61 -3.08
CA GLN A 43 19.68 -5.82 -3.88
C GLN A 43 20.02 -7.31 -3.89
N PRO A 44 20.42 -7.87 -5.05
CA PRO A 44 20.80 -9.28 -5.12
C PRO A 44 21.88 -9.51 -4.06
N LYS A 45 21.59 -10.40 -3.12
CA LYS A 45 22.55 -10.86 -2.12
C LYS A 45 23.75 -11.37 -2.91
N MET A 46 24.77 -10.53 -3.07
CA MET A 46 26.06 -11.01 -3.53
C MET A 46 26.43 -12.06 -2.52
N ALA A 47 26.48 -13.32 -2.95
CA ALA A 47 26.81 -14.46 -2.12
C ALA A 47 28.27 -14.31 -1.67
N ARG A 48 28.51 -13.39 -0.74
CA ARG A 48 29.76 -13.26 -0.01
C ARG A 48 29.76 -14.48 0.90
N LEU A 49 30.57 -15.45 0.49
CA LEU A 49 30.92 -16.66 1.22
C LEU A 49 30.94 -16.39 2.72
N MET A 50 30.09 -17.13 3.44
CA MET A 50 30.00 -17.15 4.90
C MET A 50 31.41 -17.26 5.50
N SER A 51 31.92 -16.14 5.99
CA SER A 51 33.19 -16.09 6.71
C SER A 51 33.14 -14.91 7.65
N THR A 52 33.19 -15.22 8.95
CA THR A 52 33.14 -14.31 10.11
C THR A 52 31.77 -13.69 10.39
N ALA A 53 31.42 -13.63 11.69
CA ALA A 53 30.17 -13.08 12.19
C ALA A 53 29.89 -11.72 11.53
N GLU A 54 28.88 -11.69 10.65
CA GLU A 54 28.56 -10.52 9.87
C GLU A 54 28.07 -9.43 10.83
N VAL A 55 28.87 -8.37 10.99
CA VAL A 55 28.52 -7.23 11.83
C VAL A 55 27.33 -6.54 11.16
N HIS A 56 26.16 -6.75 11.75
CA HIS A 56 24.91 -6.14 11.30
C HIS A 56 24.75 -4.78 11.98
N CYS A 57 24.59 -3.72 11.19
CA CYS A 57 24.37 -2.37 11.70
C CYS A 57 22.88 -2.13 11.94
N GLY A 58 22.58 -1.36 12.98
CA GLY A 58 21.21 -1.01 13.32
C GLY A 58 20.58 -0.01 12.35
N PRO A 59 19.30 0.34 12.53
CA PRO A 59 18.63 1.37 11.74
C PRO A 59 19.38 2.70 11.82
N GLY A 60 19.47 3.39 10.68
CA GLY A 60 20.24 4.62 10.53
C GLY A 60 21.76 4.51 10.61
N GLN A 61 22.31 3.29 10.54
CA GLN A 61 23.75 3.05 10.53
C GLN A 61 24.19 2.20 9.35
N PHE A 62 25.37 2.47 8.78
CA PHE A 62 26.01 1.64 7.77
C PHE A 62 27.31 1.05 8.25
N ARG A 63 27.68 -0.08 7.64
CA ARG A 63 28.99 -0.68 7.85
C ARG A 63 30.02 0.05 7.00
N ASN A 64 30.96 0.72 7.66
CA ASN A 64 32.10 1.33 7.01
C ASN A 64 33.06 0.23 6.52
N GLU A 65 33.30 0.15 5.21
CA GLU A 65 34.12 -0.93 4.62
C GLU A 65 35.58 -0.89 5.07
N SER A 66 36.13 0.29 5.34
CA SER A 66 37.53 0.47 5.74
C SER A 66 37.79 0.06 7.19
N THR A 67 36.83 0.30 8.08
CA THR A 67 36.98 0.05 9.52
C THR A 67 36.22 -1.17 10.02
N GLY A 68 35.25 -1.66 9.23
CA GLY A 68 34.31 -2.70 9.63
C GLY A 68 33.29 -2.27 10.71
N SER A 69 33.32 -1.02 11.15
CA SER A 69 32.47 -0.46 12.20
C SER A 69 31.14 0.09 11.67
N CYS A 70 30.12 0.16 12.53
CA CYS A 70 28.85 0.82 12.20
C CYS A 70 28.94 2.33 12.43
N GLN A 71 28.62 3.11 11.40
CA GLN A 71 28.63 4.57 11.43
C GLN A 71 27.24 5.10 11.13
N SER A 72 26.83 6.19 11.79
CA SER A 72 25.57 6.85 11.49
C SER A 72 25.62 7.50 10.11
N TYR A 73 24.50 7.44 9.39
CA TYR A 73 24.39 8.13 8.11
C TYR A 73 24.44 9.66 8.28
N PRO A 74 24.90 10.38 7.23
CA PRO A 74 24.86 11.84 7.22
C PRO A 74 23.44 12.38 7.39
N THR A 75 23.32 13.62 7.86
CA THR A 75 22.06 14.37 7.84
C THR A 75 21.46 14.37 6.43
N LYS A 76 20.13 14.28 6.31
CA LYS A 76 19.37 14.09 5.06
C LYS A 76 19.36 12.68 4.46
N HIS A 77 19.82 11.67 5.20
CA HIS A 77 19.64 10.28 4.82
C HIS A 77 19.02 9.49 5.96
N PHE A 78 18.24 8.47 5.60
CA PHE A 78 17.63 7.58 6.56
C PHE A 78 17.76 6.12 6.12
N MET A 79 17.64 5.22 7.09
CA MET A 79 17.51 3.80 6.87
C MET A 79 16.54 3.21 7.89
N THR A 80 15.42 2.69 7.41
CA THR A 80 14.40 2.09 8.27
C THR A 80 14.89 0.78 8.87
N LEU A 81 14.14 0.26 9.84
CA LEU A 81 14.42 -1.04 10.43
C LEU A 81 14.36 -2.16 9.38
N LEU A 82 13.35 -2.14 8.50
CA LEU A 82 13.20 -3.14 7.44
C LEU A 82 14.39 -3.13 6.47
N MET A 83 14.83 -1.93 6.06
CA MET A 83 16.02 -1.76 5.22
C MET A 83 17.30 -2.28 5.89
N SER A 84 17.43 -2.12 7.21
CA SER A 84 18.61 -2.66 7.92
C SER A 84 18.65 -4.18 7.85
N TYR A 85 17.52 -4.88 8.04
CA TYR A 85 17.45 -6.34 8.09
C TYR A 85 17.72 -7.04 6.76
N GLU A 86 17.32 -6.43 5.65
CA GLU A 86 17.47 -7.02 4.33
C GLU A 86 18.86 -6.76 3.70
N ASN A 87 19.82 -6.26 4.50
CA ASN A 87 21.19 -5.95 4.09
C ASN A 87 21.24 -4.92 2.94
N TYR A 88 20.34 -3.92 2.95
CA TYR A 88 20.50 -2.77 2.06
C TYR A 88 21.80 -2.06 2.41
N GLN A 89 22.69 -1.92 1.43
CA GLN A 89 24.03 -1.34 1.65
C GLN A 89 24.01 0.20 1.65
N SER A 90 22.90 0.80 1.23
CA SER A 90 22.76 2.25 1.07
C SER A 90 21.54 2.78 1.81
N CYS A 91 21.71 3.94 2.45
CA CYS A 91 20.61 4.75 2.92
C CYS A 91 19.85 5.37 1.75
N GLU A 92 18.62 5.76 2.02
CA GLU A 92 17.82 6.58 1.12
C GLU A 92 17.94 8.06 1.49
N THR A 93 17.90 8.91 0.47
CA THR A 93 17.84 10.36 0.65
C THR A 93 16.45 10.73 1.17
N CYS A 94 16.39 11.59 2.19
CA CYS A 94 15.12 12.07 2.73
C CYS A 94 14.30 12.81 1.66
N LEU A 95 12.98 12.69 1.75
CA LEU A 95 12.05 13.41 0.90
C LEU A 95 12.04 14.89 1.27
N GLU A 96 12.18 15.76 0.28
CA GLU A 96 12.06 17.21 0.47
C GLU A 96 10.65 17.66 0.08
N PRO A 97 9.98 18.52 0.88
CA PRO A 97 8.62 18.97 0.57
C PRO A 97 8.60 19.83 -0.70
N GLY A 98 7.63 19.55 -1.57
CA GLY A 98 7.34 20.37 -2.74
C GLY A 98 6.71 21.73 -2.41
N HIS A 99 6.32 22.48 -3.45
CA HIS A 99 5.77 23.82 -3.29
C HIS A 99 4.44 23.85 -2.52
N ASP A 100 3.56 22.87 -2.73
CA ASP A 100 2.22 22.78 -2.11
C ASP A 100 2.18 21.86 -0.88
N GLU A 101 3.35 21.46 -0.43
CA GLU A 101 3.56 20.52 0.66
C GLU A 101 4.19 21.24 1.86
N MET A 102 4.08 20.61 3.03
CA MET A 102 4.70 21.06 4.27
C MET A 102 5.28 19.87 5.03
N GLU A 103 6.45 20.09 5.63
CA GLU A 103 7.07 19.15 6.55
C GLU A 103 6.33 19.18 7.88
N VAL A 104 5.78 18.03 8.27
CA VAL A 104 5.13 17.83 9.58
C VAL A 104 6.09 17.20 10.58
N ARG A 105 6.97 16.31 10.10
CA ARG A 105 8.02 15.70 10.91
C ARG A 105 9.33 15.69 10.11
N PRO A 106 10.43 16.24 10.66
CA PRO A 106 11.72 16.25 9.98
C PRO A 106 12.25 14.83 9.81
N CYS A 107 13.01 14.64 8.74
CA CYS A 107 13.77 13.41 8.54
C CYS A 107 14.80 13.18 9.65
N ASN A 108 15.02 11.93 10.01
CA ASN A 108 16.10 11.51 10.88
C ASN A 108 16.80 10.26 10.34
N ALA A 109 17.85 9.78 10.99
CA ALA A 109 18.62 8.63 10.52
C ALA A 109 17.77 7.35 10.34
N THR A 110 16.62 7.23 10.99
CA THR A 110 15.79 6.01 11.03
C THR A 110 14.47 6.12 10.28
N ARG A 111 14.11 7.32 9.82
CA ARG A 111 12.79 7.61 9.26
C ARG A 111 12.87 8.77 8.27
N ASP A 112 12.13 8.64 7.18
CA ASP A 112 11.96 9.69 6.18
C ASP A 112 11.19 10.91 6.75
N THR A 113 11.23 12.02 6.01
CA THR A 113 10.40 13.20 6.27
C THR A 113 8.92 12.86 6.14
N GLU A 114 8.11 13.27 7.11
CA GLU A 114 6.65 13.20 7.02
C GLU A 114 6.12 14.48 6.40
N ILE A 115 5.53 14.35 5.20
CA ILE A 115 5.07 15.47 4.39
C ILE A 115 3.56 15.37 4.16
N LEU A 116 2.87 16.47 4.45
CA LEU A 116 1.45 16.66 4.16
C LEU A 116 1.23 17.81 3.19
N CYS A 117 0.04 17.86 2.61
CA CYS A 117 -0.38 19.01 1.81
C CYS A 117 -0.64 20.23 2.69
N LYS A 118 -0.41 21.43 2.16
CA LYS A 118 -0.77 22.68 2.84
C LYS A 118 -2.28 22.79 3.07
N THR A 119 -2.68 23.66 4.00
CA THR A 119 -4.09 23.91 4.31
C THR A 119 -4.91 24.27 3.06
N GLY A 120 -6.04 23.59 2.89
CA GLY A 120 -6.92 23.76 1.72
C GLY A 120 -6.56 22.88 0.53
N LEU A 121 -5.54 22.03 0.66
CA LEU A 121 -5.23 20.97 -0.28
C LEU A 121 -5.34 19.60 0.40
N TYR A 122 -5.61 18.57 -0.38
CA TYR A 122 -5.60 17.17 0.06
C TYR A 122 -4.67 16.34 -0.81
N ARG A 123 -4.15 15.25 -0.23
CA ARG A 123 -3.32 14.29 -0.95
C ARG A 123 -4.20 13.42 -1.85
N HIS A 124 -3.92 13.45 -3.14
CA HIS A 124 -4.56 12.63 -4.16
C HIS A 124 -3.56 11.64 -4.76
N GLU A 125 -3.90 10.35 -4.74
CA GLU A 125 -3.11 9.29 -5.38
C GLU A 125 -3.15 9.42 -6.90
N VAL A 126 -1.99 9.35 -7.55
CA VAL A 126 -1.92 9.45 -9.01
C VAL A 126 -2.34 8.11 -9.63
N PRO A 127 -3.29 8.08 -10.58
CA PRO A 127 -3.67 6.86 -11.26
C PRO A 127 -2.46 6.20 -11.93
N ASN A 128 -2.31 4.88 -11.76
CA ASN A 128 -1.20 4.05 -12.27
C ASN A 128 0.17 4.28 -11.61
N ASP A 129 0.27 5.14 -10.60
CA ASP A 129 1.53 5.38 -9.90
C ASP A 129 1.28 5.30 -8.39
N ARG A 130 1.10 4.05 -7.94
CA ARG A 130 0.88 3.76 -6.53
C ARG A 130 2.15 4.17 -5.79
N CYS A 131 1.99 4.88 -4.67
CA CYS A 131 3.04 5.55 -3.89
C CYS A 131 3.41 6.97 -4.33
N HIS A 132 2.95 7.43 -5.49
CA HIS A 132 3.03 8.84 -5.85
C HIS A 132 1.70 9.55 -5.59
N TRP A 133 1.80 10.75 -5.01
CA TRP A 133 0.67 11.62 -4.77
C TRP A 133 0.92 13.02 -5.27
N LYS A 134 -0.18 13.76 -5.37
CA LYS A 134 -0.18 15.20 -5.62
C LYS A 134 -1.11 15.88 -4.65
N CYS A 135 -0.76 17.10 -4.25
CA CYS A 135 -1.67 17.95 -3.51
C CYS A 135 -2.64 18.62 -4.47
N LEU A 136 -3.93 18.38 -4.28
CA LEU A 136 -5.01 19.00 -5.06
C LEU A 136 -5.82 19.91 -4.17
N LEU A 137 -6.33 21.00 -4.75
CA LEU A 137 -7.20 21.94 -4.03
C LEU A 137 -8.49 21.22 -3.62
N CYS A 138 -8.93 21.45 -2.39
CA CYS A 138 -10.20 20.94 -1.91
C CYS A 138 -11.38 21.57 -2.66
N ASP A 139 -12.42 20.77 -2.93
CA ASP A 139 -13.66 21.29 -3.49
C ASP A 139 -14.38 22.21 -2.50
N LEU A 140 -15.04 23.23 -3.06
CA LEU A 140 -15.84 24.19 -2.31
C LEU A 140 -17.33 23.88 -2.53
N CYS A 141 -18.06 23.66 -1.44
CA CYS A 141 -19.50 23.51 -1.49
C CYS A 141 -20.18 24.89 -1.35
N GLY A 142 -21.26 25.11 -2.09
CA GLY A 142 -21.91 26.42 -2.23
C GLY A 142 -22.35 27.03 -0.89
N TRP A 143 -21.87 28.24 -0.61
CA TRP A 143 -22.45 29.13 0.40
C TRP A 143 -23.60 29.89 -0.28
N GLY A 144 -24.80 29.94 0.32
CA GLY A 144 -26.02 30.52 -0.31
C GLY A 144 -25.85 31.94 -0.89
N LYS A 145 -26.79 32.50 -1.65
CA LYS A 145 -28.22 32.19 -1.83
C LYS A 145 -28.62 31.64 -3.22
N GLN A 146 -27.70 31.49 -4.18
CA GLN A 146 -27.93 30.72 -5.41
C GLN A 146 -26.63 30.55 -6.21
N LEU A 147 -25.95 29.43 -5.93
CA LEU A 147 -25.15 28.60 -6.86
C LEU A 147 -25.41 27.15 -6.41
N ASP A 148 -26.72 26.88 -6.41
CA ASP A 148 -27.50 25.64 -6.31
C ASP A 148 -26.91 24.45 -5.53
N ARG A 149 -26.91 24.68 -4.21
CA ARG A 149 -27.33 23.73 -3.15
C ARG A 149 -26.55 22.44 -3.08
N ASN A 150 -25.26 22.53 -2.73
CA ASN A 150 -24.61 21.41 -2.09
C ASN A 150 -24.11 21.80 -0.70
N TYR A 151 -24.49 21.02 0.31
CA TYR A 151 -24.02 21.11 1.69
C TYR A 151 -22.75 20.29 1.87
N VAL A 152 -21.87 20.74 2.78
CA VAL A 152 -20.65 19.99 3.13
C VAL A 152 -21.06 18.76 3.93
N ALA A 153 -21.10 17.60 3.29
CA ALA A 153 -21.36 16.33 3.97
C ALA A 153 -20.07 15.72 4.56
N ARG A 154 -18.92 16.03 3.96
CA ARG A 154 -17.59 15.69 4.49
C ARG A 154 -16.64 16.86 4.24
N SER A 155 -15.96 17.30 5.30
CA SER A 155 -14.93 18.34 5.20
C SER A 155 -13.67 17.80 4.52
N CYS A 156 -12.91 18.70 3.89
CA CYS A 156 -11.59 18.34 3.40
C CYS A 156 -10.66 17.94 4.55
N GLY A 157 -9.80 16.95 4.30
CA GLY A 157 -8.77 16.51 5.21
C GLY A 157 -7.51 16.13 4.44
N ASP A 158 -6.47 15.67 5.15
CA ASP A 158 -5.15 15.46 4.56
C ASP A 158 -5.13 14.46 3.38
N TYR A 159 -6.05 13.49 3.37
CA TYR A 159 -6.14 12.42 2.36
C TYR A 159 -7.50 12.35 1.66
N THR A 160 -8.39 13.29 1.95
CA THR A 160 -9.78 13.21 1.50
C THR A 160 -10.27 14.57 1.07
N ASN A 161 -10.79 14.62 -0.17
CA ASN A 161 -11.45 15.81 -0.67
C ASN A 161 -12.75 16.11 0.10
N THR A 162 -13.17 17.38 0.06
CA THR A 162 -14.52 17.79 0.44
C THR A 162 -15.56 17.02 -0.37
N VAL A 163 -16.66 16.63 0.26
CA VAL A 163 -17.80 16.03 -0.45
C VAL A 163 -19.01 16.92 -0.24
N CYS A 164 -19.61 17.32 -1.36
CA CYS A 164 -20.75 18.20 -1.41
C CYS A 164 -22.00 17.38 -1.76
N CYS A 165 -23.04 17.44 -0.92
CA CYS A 165 -24.29 16.70 -1.11
C CYS A 165 -25.48 17.64 -1.31
N PRO A 166 -26.51 17.24 -2.09
CA PRO A 166 -27.60 18.13 -2.46
C PRO A 166 -28.45 18.60 -1.27
N ASP A 167 -28.63 17.72 -0.27
CA ASP A 167 -29.45 17.98 0.92
C ASP A 167 -28.59 18.03 2.20
N GLU A 168 -29.02 18.81 3.19
CA GLU A 168 -28.29 19.05 4.46
C GLU A 168 -28.28 17.81 5.38
N ASP A 169 -29.25 16.91 5.24
CA ASP A 169 -29.41 15.70 6.04
C ASP A 169 -28.63 14.49 5.48
N MET A 170 -27.81 14.70 4.46
CA MET A 170 -26.97 13.66 3.86
C MET A 170 -25.58 13.61 4.51
N ILE A 171 -25.04 12.40 4.59
CA ILE A 171 -23.67 12.12 4.99
C ILE A 171 -22.95 11.45 3.81
N ALA A 172 -21.63 11.54 3.76
CA ALA A 172 -20.82 10.95 2.69
C ALA A 172 -19.83 9.88 3.18
N PRO A 173 -20.29 8.72 3.69
CA PRO A 173 -19.41 7.59 3.94
C PRO A 173 -18.79 7.17 2.60
N GLU A 174 -17.47 7.05 2.55
CA GLU A 174 -16.73 6.63 1.34
C GLU A 174 -16.85 7.58 0.13
N GLY A 175 -17.38 8.79 0.34
CA GLY A 175 -17.52 9.79 -0.73
C GLY A 175 -18.86 9.79 -1.45
N GLU A 176 -19.78 8.89 -1.09
CA GLU A 176 -21.12 8.84 -1.68
C GLU A 176 -22.17 9.47 -0.77
N CYS A 177 -22.97 10.39 -1.30
CA CYS A 177 -24.05 11.02 -0.55
C CYS A 177 -25.17 10.02 -0.22
N VAL A 178 -25.34 9.71 1.06
CA VAL A 178 -26.45 8.88 1.57
C VAL A 178 -27.27 9.66 2.59
N ARG A 179 -28.59 9.42 2.62
CA ARG A 179 -29.47 10.04 3.62
C ARG A 179 -29.16 9.47 5.00
N LYS A 180 -29.09 10.33 6.01
CA LYS A 180 -28.98 9.90 7.39
C LYS A 180 -30.23 9.11 7.76
N ILE A 181 -30.08 7.82 8.02
CA ILE A 181 -31.16 7.00 8.56
C ILE A 181 -31.38 7.48 9.99
N THR A 182 -32.29 8.44 10.14
CA THR A 182 -32.77 8.86 11.45
C THR A 182 -33.55 7.65 11.97
N SER A 183 -32.93 6.84 12.83
CA SER A 183 -33.63 5.78 13.54
C SER A 183 -34.69 6.47 14.41
N THR A 184 -35.89 6.59 13.85
CA THR A 184 -37.05 7.10 14.57
C THR A 184 -37.27 6.16 15.75
N ALA A 185 -37.14 6.72 16.95
CA ALA A 185 -37.26 6.01 18.21
C ALA A 185 -38.49 5.08 18.23
N LEU A 186 -38.26 3.79 18.42
CA LEU A 186 -39.25 2.94 19.08
C LEU A 186 -39.32 3.35 20.55
N PRO A 187 -40.52 3.60 21.11
CA PRO A 187 -40.66 3.83 22.55
C PRO A 187 -40.62 2.49 23.32
N ASN A 188 -39.82 2.47 24.39
CA ASN A 188 -39.79 1.53 25.53
C ASN A 188 -39.26 0.10 25.20
N THR A 189 -38.41 -0.56 26.01
CA THR A 189 -38.40 -0.67 27.47
C THR A 189 -37.06 -1.24 27.95
N SER A 190 -36.75 -0.96 29.22
CA SER A 190 -35.62 -1.38 30.06
C SER A 190 -35.02 -2.79 29.89
N SER A 191 -33.73 -2.85 30.28
CA SER A 191 -33.00 -4.01 30.83
C SER A 191 -32.44 -5.03 29.84
N SER A 192 -31.11 -5.01 29.63
CA SER A 192 -30.21 -5.91 30.38
C SER A 192 -28.77 -5.76 29.87
N LYS A 193 -27.84 -6.01 30.79
CA LYS A 193 -26.40 -6.11 30.61
C LYS A 193 -25.99 -7.24 29.66
N ASP A 194 -24.76 -7.07 29.18
CA ASP A 194 -23.81 -8.06 28.65
C ASP A 194 -23.76 -8.28 27.14
N ILE A 195 -22.54 -8.68 26.73
CA ILE A 195 -22.09 -9.24 25.43
C ILE A 195 -21.34 -8.20 24.57
N ILE A 196 -20.03 -8.04 24.77
CA ILE A 196 -18.89 -8.84 24.25
C ILE A 196 -18.40 -8.30 22.90
N HIS A 197 -17.16 -7.80 22.96
CA HIS A 197 -16.21 -7.68 21.86
C HIS A 197 -16.17 -8.95 21.01
N GLN A 198 -16.31 -8.82 19.69
CA GLN A 198 -15.35 -9.30 18.68
C GLN A 198 -15.95 -9.11 17.29
N ASN A 199 -15.31 -8.28 16.46
CA ASN A 199 -15.52 -8.29 15.02
C ASN A 199 -14.15 -8.30 14.34
N THR A 200 -13.62 -9.51 14.14
CA THR A 200 -12.49 -9.80 13.26
C THR A 200 -12.87 -11.01 12.42
N GLN A 201 -13.52 -10.76 11.30
CA GLN A 201 -13.67 -11.74 10.23
C GLN A 201 -13.50 -11.04 8.89
N GLY A 202 -12.22 -10.87 8.53
CA GLY A 202 -11.78 -10.28 7.27
C GLY A 202 -10.48 -10.93 6.82
N SER A 203 -10.46 -12.26 6.67
CA SER A 203 -9.39 -12.96 5.96
C SER A 203 -9.83 -14.40 5.61
N SER A 204 -10.54 -14.55 4.49
CA SER A 204 -10.74 -15.87 3.87
C SER A 204 -10.50 -15.89 2.36
N SER A 205 -10.27 -14.73 1.75
CA SER A 205 -10.10 -14.59 0.29
C SER A 205 -8.71 -15.03 -0.22
N CYS A 206 -7.65 -14.94 0.60
CA CYS A 206 -6.30 -15.34 0.18
C CYS A 206 -6.07 -16.86 0.20
N ASN A 207 -6.69 -17.60 1.13
CA ASN A 207 -6.50 -19.05 1.23
C ASN A 207 -7.15 -19.81 0.05
N LEU A 208 -8.19 -19.25 -0.57
CA LEU A 208 -8.85 -19.88 -1.72
C LEU A 208 -8.00 -19.78 -3.01
N LEU A 209 -7.20 -18.71 -3.15
CA LEU A 209 -6.31 -18.52 -4.31
C LEU A 209 -5.08 -19.44 -4.23
N ILE A 210 -4.48 -19.57 -3.06
CA ILE A 210 -3.30 -20.44 -2.84
C ILE A 210 -3.67 -21.92 -3.09
N SER A 211 -4.85 -22.36 -2.62
CA SER A 211 -5.31 -23.73 -2.84
C SER A 211 -5.56 -24.06 -4.32
N LYS A 212 -6.03 -23.09 -5.13
CA LYS A 212 -6.26 -23.29 -6.56
C LYS A 212 -4.96 -23.35 -7.36
N ILE A 213 -3.97 -22.54 -6.99
CA ILE A 213 -2.64 -22.54 -7.63
C ILE A 213 -1.91 -23.86 -7.34
N TYR A 214 -1.97 -24.38 -6.12
CA TYR A 214 -1.38 -25.68 -5.78
C TYR A 214 -2.00 -26.84 -6.57
N PHE A 215 -3.31 -26.80 -6.80
CA PHE A 215 -4.01 -27.84 -7.58
C PHE A 215 -3.57 -27.83 -9.06
N ILE A 216 -3.37 -26.65 -9.65
CA ILE A 216 -2.89 -26.51 -11.03
C ILE A 216 -1.44 -27.01 -11.16
N MET A 217 -0.58 -26.66 -10.20
CA MET A 217 0.82 -27.12 -10.18
C MET A 217 0.94 -28.64 -10.03
N LEU A 218 0.11 -29.24 -9.16
CA LEU A 218 0.03 -30.70 -9.00
C LEU A 218 -0.41 -31.40 -10.29
N PHE A 219 -1.43 -30.87 -10.97
CA PHE A 219 -1.88 -31.40 -12.27
C PHE A 219 -0.82 -31.29 -13.36
N CYS A 220 -0.08 -30.17 -13.42
CA CYS A 220 1.01 -30.03 -14.39
C CYS A 220 2.14 -31.04 -14.13
N SER A 221 2.49 -31.29 -12.86
CA SER A 221 3.57 -32.22 -12.52
C SER A 221 3.24 -33.70 -12.81
N THR A 222 1.99 -34.12 -12.58
CA THR A 222 1.55 -35.49 -12.88
C THR A 222 1.39 -35.73 -14.37
N PHE A 223 0.98 -34.71 -15.14
CA PHE A 223 0.86 -34.81 -16.59
C PHE A 223 2.23 -34.95 -17.27
N VAL A 224 3.27 -34.28 -16.77
CA VAL A 224 4.66 -34.42 -17.28
C VAL A 224 5.22 -35.80 -16.99
N LEU A 225 4.87 -36.42 -15.85
CA LEU A 225 5.27 -37.79 -15.53
C LEU A 225 4.52 -38.84 -16.36
N TYR A 226 3.32 -38.54 -16.85
CA TYR A 226 2.52 -39.46 -17.67
C TYR A 226 2.94 -39.47 -19.16
N ILE A 227 3.67 -38.45 -19.62
CA ILE A 227 4.14 -38.31 -21.01
C ILE A 227 5.56 -38.90 -21.20
N LYS A 228 6.26 -39.27 -20.11
CA LYS A 228 7.52 -39.99 -20.14
C LYS A 228 7.30 -41.49 -20.08
#